data_AF-D2II47-F1
#
_entry.id   AF-D2II47-F1
#
_cell.length_a   1.000
_cell.length_b   1.000
_cell.length_c   1.000
_cell.angle_alpha   90.00
_cell.angle_beta   90.00
_cell.angle_gamma   90.00
#
_symmetry.space_group_name_H-M   'P 1'
#
loop_
_entity.id
_entity.type
_entity.pdbx_description
1 polymer ?
#
loop_
_entity_poly.entity_id
_entity_poly.type
_entity_poly.pdbx_seq_one_letter_code
_entity_poly.pdbx_strand_id
1 'polypeptide(L)'
;ALVIVHLLFLHETGSNNPTGLNSDADKIPFHPYYTIKDILGIFIMIMFLMTLVLFFPDLLGDPDNYTPANPLNTPPHIKPEWYFLFAYAILRSIPNKLGGVLALVLSILILALLPLLHTSKQRSLMFRPITQMLY
;
A
#
# COMPACT_ATOMS: atom_id res chain seq x y z
N ALA A 1 -8.86 -7.39 -15.26
CA ALA A 1 -9.24 -6.25 -16.13
C ALA A 1 -8.49 -4.97 -15.73
N LEU A 2 -8.69 -4.42 -14.52
CA LEU A 2 -8.06 -3.15 -14.12
C LEU A 2 -6.53 -3.14 -14.13
N VAL A 3 -5.87 -4.25 -13.76
CA VAL A 3 -4.40 -4.36 -13.82
C VAL A 3 -3.87 -4.21 -15.24
N ILE A 4 -4.56 -4.75 -16.25
CA ILE A 4 -4.16 -4.63 -17.65
C ILE A 4 -4.29 -3.16 -18.10
N VAL A 5 -5.41 -2.51 -17.77
CA VAL A 5 -5.61 -1.08 -18.06
C VAL A 5 -4.53 -0.23 -17.37
N HIS A 6 -4.19 -0.54 -16.13
CA HIS A 6 -3.11 0.12 -15.39
C HIS A 6 -1.76 -0.03 -16.10
N LEU A 7 -1.40 -1.24 -16.53
CA LEU A 7 -0.15 -1.49 -17.26
C LEU A 7 -0.11 -0.82 -18.64
N LEU A 8 -1.25 -0.73 -19.33
CA LEU A 8 -1.34 0.00 -20.60
C LEU A 8 -1.02 1.48 -20.42
N PHE A 9 -1.62 2.16 -19.43
CA PHE A 9 -1.28 3.57 -19.14
C PHE A 9 0.17 3.75 -18.68
N LEU A 10 0.73 2.78 -17.96
CA LEU A 10 2.15 2.79 -17.60
C LEU A 10 3.05 2.65 -18.82
N HIS A 11 2.69 1.80 -19.79
CA HIS A 11 3.48 1.59 -21.00
C HIS A 11 3.53 2.81 -21.92
N GLU A 12 2.47 3.63 -21.97
CA GLU A 12 2.45 4.86 -22.76
C GLU A 12 3.50 5.89 -22.30
N THR A 13 3.79 5.94 -21.00
CA THR A 13 4.71 6.95 -20.43
C THR A 13 6.05 6.36 -19.96
N GLY A 14 6.11 5.04 -19.76
CA GLY A 14 7.23 4.36 -19.13
C GLY A 14 7.29 4.52 -17.61
N SER A 15 8.20 3.78 -16.98
CA SER A 15 8.43 3.87 -15.54
C SER A 15 9.17 5.16 -15.18
N ASN A 16 8.81 5.75 -14.04
CA ASN A 16 9.61 6.82 -13.43
C ASN A 16 10.91 6.25 -12.81
N ASN A 17 11.85 7.12 -12.45
CA ASN A 17 13.12 6.76 -11.80
C ASN A 17 13.35 7.58 -10.51
N PRO A 18 14.31 7.19 -9.65
CA PRO A 18 14.52 7.84 -8.35
C PRO A 18 14.78 9.35 -8.40
N THR A 19 15.42 9.84 -9.47
CA THR A 19 15.72 11.27 -9.62
C THR A 19 14.48 12.08 -10.04
N GLY A 20 13.48 11.42 -10.63
CA GLY A 20 12.28 12.06 -11.18
C GLY A 20 12.51 12.85 -12.47
N LEU A 21 13.70 12.75 -13.06
CA LEU A 21 14.07 13.34 -14.36
C LEU A 21 13.70 12.39 -15.51
N ASN A 22 13.74 12.86 -16.76
CA ASN A 22 13.55 11.99 -17.92
C ASN A 22 14.76 11.03 -18.07
N SER A 23 14.50 9.73 -18.13
CA SER A 23 15.50 8.67 -18.33
C SER A 23 15.65 8.19 -19.77
N ASP A 24 15.03 8.85 -20.76
CA ASP A 24 15.10 8.46 -22.18
C ASP A 24 16.52 8.35 -22.73
N ALA A 25 17.45 9.15 -22.20
CA ALA A 25 18.85 9.14 -22.62
C ALA A 25 19.62 7.88 -22.18
N ASP A 26 19.13 7.14 -21.17
CA ASP A 26 19.83 6.00 -20.58
C ASP A 26 18.86 4.84 -20.30
N LYS A 27 18.11 4.45 -21.33
CA LYS A 27 17.20 3.30 -21.25
C LYS A 27 17.97 2.00 -21.49
N ILE A 28 17.68 1.01 -20.64
CA ILE A 28 18.10 -0.37 -20.81
C ILE A 28 16.89 -1.26 -21.14
N PRO A 29 17.07 -2.36 -21.89
CA PRO A 29 15.98 -3.29 -22.16
C PRO A 29 15.48 -3.96 -20.86
N PHE A 30 14.19 -4.33 -20.83
CA PHE A 30 13.62 -5.00 -19.66
C PHE A 30 14.28 -6.36 -19.40
N HIS A 31 14.47 -7.15 -20.46
CA HIS A 31 15.23 -8.40 -20.42
C HIS A 31 16.67 -8.17 -20.89
N PRO A 32 17.70 -8.69 -20.19
CA PRO A 32 17.64 -9.59 -19.03
C PRO A 32 17.55 -8.87 -17.67
N TYR A 33 17.81 -7.56 -17.64
CA TYR A 33 18.13 -6.81 -16.43
C TYR A 33 17.04 -6.79 -15.36
N TYR A 34 15.83 -6.35 -15.72
CA TYR A 34 14.72 -6.32 -14.76
C TYR A 34 14.11 -7.71 -14.57
N THR A 35 14.16 -8.59 -15.58
CA THR A 35 13.70 -9.98 -15.44
C THR A 35 14.44 -10.71 -14.32
N ILE A 36 15.79 -10.64 -14.28
CA ILE A 36 16.55 -11.32 -13.22
C ILE A 36 16.36 -10.65 -11.85
N LYS A 37 16.23 -9.31 -11.83
CA LYS A 37 15.95 -8.55 -10.62
C LYS A 37 14.59 -8.91 -10.00
N ASP A 38 13.57 -9.05 -10.84
CA ASP A 38 12.22 -9.42 -10.40
C ASP A 38 12.17 -10.86 -9.91
N ILE A 39 12.87 -11.79 -10.59
CA ILE A 39 13.00 -13.18 -10.12
C ILE A 39 13.62 -13.23 -8.71
N LEU A 40 14.69 -12.46 -8.46
CA LEU A 40 15.28 -12.34 -7.13
C LEU A 40 14.25 -11.82 -6.10
N GLY A 41 13.48 -10.78 -6.46
CA GLY A 41 12.42 -10.24 -5.61
C GLY A 41 11.34 -11.29 -5.29
N ILE A 42 10.92 -12.09 -6.27
CA ILE A 42 9.96 -13.18 -6.09
C ILE A 42 10.51 -14.24 -5.13
N PHE A 43 11.78 -14.63 -5.24
CA PHE A 43 12.39 -15.58 -4.31
C PHE A 43 12.41 -15.06 -2.87
N ILE A 44 12.74 -13.79 -2.68
CA ILE A 44 12.71 -13.16 -1.35
C ILE A 44 11.28 -13.13 -0.80
N MET A 45 10.30 -12.73 -1.61
CA MET A 45 8.88 -12.73 -1.22
C MET A 45 8.39 -14.12 -0.83
N ILE A 46 8.71 -15.15 -1.63
CA ILE A 46 8.34 -16.54 -1.34
C ILE A 46 9.02 -17.02 -0.06
N MET A 47 10.29 -16.67 0.17
CA MET A 47 10.98 -17.04 1.40
C MET A 47 10.25 -16.49 2.64
N PHE A 48 9.87 -15.21 2.64
CA PHE A 48 9.11 -14.62 3.74
C PHE A 48 7.72 -15.27 3.89
N LEU A 49 7.00 -15.48 2.79
CA LEU A 49 5.68 -16.11 2.81
C LEU A 49 5.75 -17.53 3.37
N MET A 50 6.68 -18.35 2.89
CA MET A 50 6.86 -19.72 3.37
C MET A 50 7.30 -19.75 4.83
N THR A 51 8.08 -18.76 5.28
CA THR A 51 8.45 -18.65 6.69
C THR A 51 7.22 -18.41 7.57
N LEU A 52 6.33 -17.50 7.16
CA LEU A 52 5.07 -17.27 7.85
C LEU A 52 4.19 -18.53 7.82
N VAL A 53 3.94 -19.11 6.65
CA VAL A 53 3.03 -20.26 6.51
C VAL A 53 3.53 -21.50 7.26
N LEU A 54 4.82 -21.82 7.18
CA LEU A 54 5.36 -23.06 7.74
C LEU A 54 5.72 -22.95 9.22
N PHE A 55 6.20 -21.80 9.69
CA PHE A 55 6.67 -21.65 11.08
C PHE A 55 5.72 -20.82 11.95
N PHE A 56 4.94 -19.90 11.37
CA PHE A 56 4.13 -18.93 12.11
C PHE A 56 2.75 -18.67 11.46
N PRO A 57 1.95 -19.71 11.15
CA PRO A 57 0.76 -19.57 10.31
C PRO A 57 -0.29 -18.60 10.89
N ASP A 58 -0.39 -18.55 12.22
CA ASP A 58 -1.39 -17.74 12.93
C ASP A 58 -0.86 -16.38 13.43
N LEU A 59 0.40 -16.04 13.15
CA LEU A 59 1.05 -14.84 13.71
C LEU A 59 0.33 -13.53 13.33
N LEU A 60 -0.28 -13.49 12.14
CA LEU A 60 -1.01 -12.34 11.64
C LEU A 60 -2.55 -12.46 11.80
N GLY A 61 -3.02 -13.56 12.39
CA GLY A 61 -4.43 -13.85 12.60
C GLY A 61 -4.97 -13.34 13.94
N ASP A 62 -6.28 -13.45 14.13
CA ASP A 62 -6.95 -13.17 15.40
C ASP A 62 -7.49 -14.47 16.02
N PRO A 63 -7.11 -14.84 17.25
CA PRO A 63 -7.61 -16.03 17.93
C PRO A 63 -9.14 -16.09 18.04
N ASP A 64 -9.83 -14.96 18.13
CA ASP A 64 -11.30 -14.93 18.25
C ASP A 64 -11.99 -15.52 17.01
N ASN A 65 -11.33 -15.49 15.83
CA ASN A 65 -11.87 -16.06 14.58
C ASN A 65 -11.86 -17.60 14.56
N TYR A 66 -11.22 -18.27 15.54
CA TYR A 66 -11.34 -19.71 15.72
C TYR A 66 -12.63 -20.13 16.44
N THR A 67 -13.34 -19.18 17.04
CA THR A 67 -14.64 -19.44 17.66
C THR A 67 -15.77 -19.28 16.63
N PRO A 68 -16.77 -20.18 16.58
CA PRO A 68 -17.91 -20.02 15.69
C PRO A 68 -18.68 -18.73 15.96
N ALA A 69 -19.16 -18.07 14.90
CA ALA A 69 -19.86 -16.80 15.01
C ALA A 69 -21.13 -16.91 15.88
N ASN A 70 -21.28 -15.97 16.83
CA ASN A 70 -22.47 -15.82 17.65
C ASN A 70 -23.08 -14.42 17.44
N PRO A 71 -24.20 -14.28 16.72
CA PRO A 71 -24.82 -12.98 16.46
C PRO A 71 -25.30 -12.23 17.71
N LEU A 72 -25.46 -12.94 18.85
CA LEU A 72 -25.95 -12.38 20.11
C LEU A 72 -24.82 -11.95 21.05
N ASN A 73 -23.55 -12.22 20.72
CA ASN A 73 -22.41 -11.90 21.59
C ASN A 73 -21.22 -11.35 20.79
N THR A 74 -20.77 -10.14 21.13
CA THR A 74 -19.56 -9.52 20.58
C THR A 74 -18.39 -9.71 21.55
N PRO A 75 -17.24 -10.24 21.11
CA PRO A 75 -16.05 -10.33 21.94
C PRO A 75 -15.62 -8.96 22.50
N PRO A 76 -15.14 -8.89 23.75
CA PRO A 76 -14.83 -7.62 24.42
C PRO A 76 -13.65 -6.86 23.79
N HIS A 77 -12.73 -7.57 23.12
CA HIS A 77 -11.53 -6.99 22.51
C HIS A 77 -11.56 -7.01 20.98
N ILE A 78 -12.76 -7.00 20.38
CA ILE A 78 -12.95 -7.05 18.93
C ILE A 78 -12.13 -5.95 18.21
N LYS A 79 -11.34 -6.38 17.23
CA LYS A 79 -10.51 -5.54 16.37
C LYS A 79 -10.53 -6.10 14.95
N PRO A 80 -10.34 -5.26 13.92
CA PRO A 80 -10.15 -5.75 12.57
C PRO A 80 -8.73 -6.29 12.37
N GLU A 81 -8.50 -6.87 11.21
CA GLU A 81 -7.18 -7.31 10.78
C GLU A 81 -6.18 -6.16 10.72
N TRP A 82 -4.90 -6.51 10.87
CA TRP A 82 -3.82 -5.54 11.08
C TRP A 82 -3.72 -4.47 9.97
N TYR A 83 -3.96 -4.84 8.71
CA TYR A 83 -3.92 -3.91 7.57
C TYR A 83 -5.09 -2.91 7.53
N PHE A 84 -6.14 -3.11 8.33
CA PHE A 84 -7.25 -2.16 8.48
C PHE A 84 -7.15 -1.30 9.74
N LEU A 85 -6.18 -1.53 10.62
CA LEU A 85 -6.09 -0.82 11.90
C LEU A 85 -5.94 0.70 11.74
N PHE A 86 -5.22 1.18 10.72
CA PHE A 86 -5.08 2.63 10.48
C PHE A 86 -6.44 3.28 10.18
N ALA A 87 -7.24 2.64 9.34
CA ALA A 87 -8.54 3.13 8.90
C ALA A 87 -9.55 3.05 10.05
N TYR A 88 -9.48 1.97 10.84
CA TYR A 88 -10.28 1.79 12.05
C TYR A 88 -9.95 2.81 13.14
N ALA A 89 -8.68 3.18 13.29
CA ALA A 89 -8.27 4.24 14.22
C ALA A 89 -8.84 5.60 13.79
N ILE A 90 -8.84 5.93 12.50
CA ILE A 90 -9.48 7.15 11.95
C ILE A 90 -11.00 7.14 12.21
N LEU A 91 -11.65 6.00 12.01
CA LEU A 91 -13.09 5.86 12.25
C LEU A 91 -13.44 6.12 13.73
N ARG A 92 -12.66 5.58 14.67
CA ARG A 92 -12.92 5.69 16.12
C ARG A 92 -12.47 7.02 16.74
N SER A 93 -11.61 7.78 16.08
CA SER A 93 -11.14 9.08 16.61
C SER A 93 -12.21 10.18 16.53
N ILE A 94 -13.25 10.00 15.71
CA ILE A 94 -14.32 10.98 15.52
C ILE A 94 -15.57 10.51 16.28
N PRO A 95 -15.99 11.22 17.35
CA PRO A 95 -17.18 10.86 18.14
C PRO A 95 -18.49 11.26 17.44
N ASN A 96 -18.61 10.97 16.14
CA ASN A 96 -19.81 11.20 15.34
C ASN A 96 -19.95 10.08 14.30
N LYS A 97 -21.13 9.45 14.23
CA LYS A 97 -21.38 8.30 13.35
C LYS A 97 -21.16 8.64 11.87
N LEU A 98 -21.73 9.75 11.39
CA LEU A 98 -21.59 10.17 9.99
C LEU A 98 -20.17 10.66 9.71
N GLY A 99 -19.62 11.50 10.60
CA GLY A 99 -18.28 12.07 10.48
C GLY A 99 -17.18 11.01 10.42
N GLY A 100 -17.26 9.98 11.27
CA GLY A 100 -16.32 8.85 11.23
C GLY A 100 -16.35 8.10 9.91
N VAL A 101 -17.54 7.78 9.40
CA VAL A 101 -17.68 7.07 8.10
C VAL A 101 -17.17 7.93 6.95
N LEU A 102 -17.47 9.22 6.94
CA LEU A 102 -16.94 10.15 5.93
C LEU A 102 -15.42 10.23 5.99
N ALA A 103 -14.83 10.35 7.19
CA ALA A 103 -13.38 10.39 7.35
C ALA A 103 -12.68 9.10 6.91
N LEU A 104 -13.29 7.94 7.19
CA LEU A 104 -12.80 6.65 6.72
C LEU A 104 -12.72 6.61 5.19
N VAL A 105 -13.80 6.97 4.50
CA VAL A 105 -13.83 6.99 3.02
C VAL A 105 -12.83 8.02 2.48
N LEU A 106 -12.78 9.21 3.08
CA LEU A 106 -11.85 10.27 2.68
C LEU A 106 -10.38 9.89 2.91
N SER A 107 -10.07 9.03 3.89
CA SER A 107 -8.69 8.58 4.15
C SER A 107 -8.07 7.81 2.96
N ILE A 108 -8.91 7.20 2.13
CA ILE A 108 -8.50 6.51 0.89
C ILE A 108 -8.63 7.46 -0.30
N LEU A 109 -9.76 8.18 -0.40
CA LEU A 109 -10.00 9.08 -1.54
C LEU A 109 -9.02 10.26 -1.63
N ILE A 110 -8.41 10.66 -0.51
CA ILE A 110 -7.37 11.70 -0.51
C ILE A 110 -6.20 11.37 -1.44
N LEU A 111 -5.92 10.09 -1.71
CA LEU A 111 -4.90 9.67 -2.66
C LEU A 111 -5.15 10.19 -4.08
N ALA A 112 -6.42 10.34 -4.48
CA ALA A 112 -6.79 10.89 -5.79
C ALA A 112 -6.52 12.40 -5.90
N LEU A 113 -6.42 13.11 -4.77
CA LEU A 113 -6.11 14.54 -4.73
C LEU A 113 -4.61 14.82 -4.76
N LEU A 114 -3.75 13.83 -4.54
CA LEU A 114 -2.29 14.03 -4.49
C LEU A 114 -1.69 14.75 -5.72
N PRO A 115 -2.11 14.45 -6.97
CA PRO A 115 -1.58 15.19 -8.13
C PRO A 115 -1.94 16.67 -8.12
N LEU A 116 -3.11 17.03 -7.59
CA LEU A 116 -3.60 18.42 -7.51
C LEU A 116 -2.93 19.21 -6.38
N LEU A 117 -2.51 18.51 -5.33
CA LEU A 117 -1.84 19.11 -4.16
C LEU A 117 -0.32 19.23 -4.35
N HIS A 118 0.25 18.73 -5.45
CA HIS A 118 1.67 18.81 -5.72
C HIS A 118 2.11 20.23 -6.09
N THR A 119 2.79 20.91 -5.17
CA THR A 119 3.26 22.29 -5.34
C THR A 119 4.72 22.41 -5.80
N SER A 120 5.49 21.33 -5.73
CA SER A 120 6.91 21.38 -6.05
C SER A 120 7.16 21.48 -7.55
N LYS A 121 8.31 22.07 -7.90
CA LYS A 121 8.85 22.02 -9.27
C LYS A 121 9.58 20.72 -9.56
N GLN A 122 9.92 19.94 -8.54
CA GLN A 122 10.62 18.67 -8.65
C GLN A 122 9.66 17.50 -8.39
N ARG A 123 9.60 16.57 -9.35
CA ARG A 123 8.71 15.41 -9.30
C ARG A 123 9.03 14.45 -8.14
N SER A 124 10.30 14.11 -7.96
CA SER A 124 10.75 13.18 -6.91
C SER A 124 11.01 13.90 -5.58
N LEU A 125 10.97 13.12 -4.48
CA LEU A 125 11.38 13.57 -3.16
C LEU A 125 12.90 13.52 -2.97
N MET A 126 13.67 12.85 -3.84
CA MET A 126 15.11 12.58 -3.67
C MET A 126 15.94 13.82 -3.32
N PHE A 127 15.61 14.99 -3.89
CA PHE A 127 16.33 16.25 -3.67
C PHE A 127 15.55 17.26 -2.81
N ARG A 128 14.61 16.79 -1.99
CA ARG A 128 13.71 17.63 -1.17
C ARG A 128 13.78 17.23 0.32
N PRO A 129 14.84 17.60 1.06
CA PRO A 129 15.07 17.11 2.43
C PRO A 129 13.93 17.40 3.40
N ILE A 130 13.37 18.62 3.34
CA ILE A 130 12.23 19.00 4.20
C ILE A 130 11.02 18.10 3.93
N THR A 131 10.76 17.78 2.66
CA THR A 131 9.62 16.91 2.32
C THR A 131 9.89 15.44 2.68
N GLN A 132 11.13 14.95 2.56
CA GLN A 132 11.53 13.60 3.02
C GLN A 132 11.39 13.41 4.54
N MET A 133 11.51 14.48 5.33
CA MET A 133 11.28 14.37 6.78
C MET A 133 9.79 14.31 7.13
N LEU A 134 8.91 14.86 6.27
CA LEU A 134 7.48 14.91 6.49
C LEU A 134 6.73 13.65 6.02
N TYR A 135 7.32 12.91 5.06
CA TYR A 135 6.75 11.70 4.45
C TYR A 135 7.79 10.58 4.45
#